data_AF-A0A3A4ZEJ2-F1
#
_entry.id   AF-A0A3A4ZEJ2-F1
#
_cell.length_a   1.000
_cell.length_b   1.000
_cell.length_c   1.000
_cell.angle_alpha   90.00
_cell.angle_beta   90.00
_cell.angle_gamma   90.00
#
_symmetry.space_group_name_H-M   'P 1'
#
loop_
_entity.id
_entity.type
_entity.pdbx_description
1 polymer ?
#
loop_
_entity_poly.entity_id
_entity_poly.type
_entity_poly.pdbx_seq_one_letter_code
_entity_poly.pdbx_strand_id
1 'polypeptide(L)'
;MATGACGISCDACRLQLLGMCSSCGSGRSEEAKNKTAAQLRLFGAACPVLVCAIEKRIAYCMRDCESFPCDKFRTGPYPFSEGFLSMQERRRREGSNRSPSGDLVKVSPRYWEDLARKDPKIICSDADVTLHPQSGILMPFLNEWFLVDAAGKSLYRECRGSWIRIEDQLIVLLSILYLLGANPRGLSNRPVSVKQLKCSHFFRGPHELNLNPLEMRFGEDLEGFKRAAEGLGGTPLPMADAAYMLKVFPKVPLYVLLWEQDEEFEARVSVLFDQSVEAHFAADAIWGLVNLVSRLMLTSVPLGSGTSH
;
A
#
# COMPACT_ATOMS: atom_id res chain seq x y z
N MET A 1 -17.44 0.22 19.42
CA MET A 1 -17.64 1.60 18.93
C MET A 1 -18.78 1.62 17.93
N ALA A 2 -19.75 2.52 18.06
CA ALA A 2 -20.94 2.53 17.22
C ALA A 2 -20.71 3.21 15.86
N THR A 3 -19.59 2.94 15.18
CA THR A 3 -19.28 3.56 13.89
C THR A 3 -19.91 2.77 12.75
N GLY A 4 -20.70 3.44 11.93
CA GLY A 4 -21.29 2.85 10.74
C GLY A 4 -20.25 2.59 9.64
N ALA A 5 -20.55 1.70 8.71
CA ALA A 5 -19.71 1.45 7.52
C ALA A 5 -19.37 2.73 6.72
N CYS A 6 -20.23 3.77 6.77
CA CYS A 6 -19.98 5.07 6.15
C CYS A 6 -18.92 5.93 6.87
N GLY A 7 -18.46 5.52 8.07
CA GLY A 7 -17.52 6.28 8.90
C GLY A 7 -18.17 7.27 9.87
N ILE A 8 -19.51 7.39 9.88
CA ILE A 8 -20.21 8.17 10.90
C ILE A 8 -20.23 7.38 12.21
N SER A 9 -19.74 7.99 13.29
CA SER A 9 -20.00 7.49 14.64
C SER A 9 -21.46 7.77 15.03
N CYS A 10 -22.23 6.71 15.26
CA CYS A 10 -23.59 6.83 15.77
C CYS A 10 -23.61 7.34 17.22
N ASP A 11 -22.49 7.27 17.95
CA ASP A 11 -22.35 7.85 19.29
C ASP A 11 -22.45 9.39 19.26
N ALA A 12 -22.17 10.01 18.11
CA ALA A 12 -22.36 11.44 17.89
C ALA A 12 -23.78 11.80 17.38
N CYS A 13 -24.69 10.82 17.23
CA CYS A 13 -26.00 11.02 16.61
C CYS A 13 -27.12 11.18 17.66
N ARG A 14 -27.85 12.30 17.60
CA ARG A 14 -29.01 12.55 18.49
C ARG A 14 -30.12 11.50 18.35
N LEU A 15 -30.31 10.91 17.17
CA LEU A 15 -31.32 9.86 16.97
C LEU A 15 -31.01 8.60 17.79
N GLN A 16 -29.72 8.29 17.97
CA GLN A 16 -29.30 7.19 18.83
C GLN A 16 -29.41 7.54 20.30
N LEU A 17 -29.02 8.77 20.69
CA LEU A 17 -29.23 9.26 22.06
C LEU A 17 -30.71 9.17 22.49
N LEU A 18 -31.63 9.46 21.57
CA LEU A 18 -33.07 9.40 21.81
C LEU A 18 -33.67 7.98 21.67
N GLY A 19 -32.85 6.95 21.41
CA GLY A 19 -33.32 5.57 21.23
C GLY A 19 -34.13 5.31 19.95
N MET A 20 -34.24 6.30 19.06
CA MET A 20 -34.98 6.18 17.79
C MET A 20 -34.22 5.38 16.73
N CYS A 21 -32.90 5.25 16.89
CA CYS A 21 -32.06 4.46 16.00
C CYS A 21 -30.98 3.73 16.80
N SER A 22 -30.67 2.50 16.40
CA SER A 22 -29.49 1.77 16.86
C SER A 22 -28.32 1.91 15.89
N SER A 23 -27.10 1.64 16.36
CA SER A 23 -25.92 1.62 15.50
C SER A 23 -26.11 0.66 14.33
N CYS A 24 -25.63 1.05 13.15
CA CYS A 24 -25.52 0.14 12.02
C CYS A 24 -24.24 -0.71 12.05
N GLY A 25 -23.31 -0.45 12.96
CA GLY A 25 -22.05 -1.19 13.05
C GLY A 25 -21.14 -1.07 11.82
N SER A 26 -19.98 -1.71 11.91
CA SER A 26 -19.07 -1.84 10.76
C SER A 26 -19.61 -2.87 9.78
N GLY A 27 -19.25 -2.79 8.50
CA GLY A 27 -19.74 -3.74 7.48
C GLY A 27 -19.39 -5.21 7.74
N ARG A 28 -18.44 -5.51 8.64
CA ARG A 28 -18.10 -6.89 9.05
C ARG A 28 -18.91 -7.40 10.25
N SER A 29 -19.63 -6.52 10.93
CA SER A 29 -20.23 -6.83 12.23
C SER A 29 -21.61 -7.48 12.10
N GLU A 30 -22.01 -8.23 13.12
CA GLU A 30 -23.33 -8.87 13.14
C GLU A 30 -24.44 -7.81 13.27
N GLU A 31 -24.16 -6.70 13.95
CA GLU A 31 -25.04 -5.53 14.01
C GLU A 31 -25.37 -4.98 12.62
N ALA A 32 -24.41 -4.99 11.68
CA ALA A 32 -24.66 -4.54 10.31
C ALA A 32 -25.62 -5.47 9.56
N LYS A 33 -25.49 -6.78 9.73
CA LYS A 33 -26.42 -7.76 9.15
C LYS A 33 -27.82 -7.60 9.74
N ASN A 34 -27.91 -7.50 11.06
CA ASN A 34 -29.16 -7.29 11.79
C ASN A 34 -29.84 -5.98 11.38
N LYS A 35 -29.08 -4.89 11.25
CA LYS A 35 -29.59 -3.57 10.84
C LYS A 35 -30.10 -3.61 9.39
N THR A 36 -29.36 -4.24 8.49
CA THR A 36 -29.74 -4.40 7.08
C THR A 36 -31.04 -5.19 6.94
N ALA A 37 -31.15 -6.33 7.64
CA ALA A 37 -32.37 -7.13 7.68
C ALA A 37 -33.56 -6.35 8.25
N ALA A 38 -33.35 -5.58 9.32
CA ALA A 38 -34.38 -4.73 9.91
C ALA A 38 -34.84 -3.62 8.95
N GLN A 39 -33.92 -2.97 8.24
CA GLN A 39 -34.26 -1.93 7.25
C GLN A 39 -35.07 -2.50 6.08
N LEU A 40 -34.67 -3.66 5.54
CA LEU A 40 -35.43 -4.34 4.48
C LEU A 40 -36.85 -4.67 4.93
N ARG A 41 -37.00 -5.23 6.15
CA ARG A 41 -38.31 -5.58 6.70
C ARG A 41 -39.21 -4.36 6.94
N LEU A 42 -38.65 -3.24 7.43
CA LEU A 42 -39.43 -2.07 7.86
C LEU A 42 -39.66 -1.05 6.73
N PHE A 43 -38.72 -0.90 5.81
CA PHE A 43 -38.71 0.16 4.81
C PHE A 43 -38.69 -0.36 3.36
N GLY A 44 -38.63 -1.68 3.15
CA GLY A 44 -38.56 -2.30 1.82
C GLY A 44 -37.20 -2.13 1.12
N ALA A 45 -36.27 -1.37 1.71
CA ALA A 45 -34.92 -1.16 1.21
C ALA A 45 -33.94 -0.96 2.38
N ALA A 46 -32.69 -1.43 2.20
CA ALA A 46 -31.59 -1.16 3.11
C ALA A 46 -30.65 -0.07 2.60
N CYS A 47 -29.82 0.46 3.51
CA CYS A 47 -28.77 1.40 3.15
C CYS A 47 -27.82 0.79 2.11
N PRO A 48 -27.69 1.36 0.89
CA PRO A 48 -26.89 0.78 -0.17
C PRO A 48 -25.38 0.80 0.12
N VAL A 49 -24.93 1.68 1.04
CA VAL A 49 -23.53 1.71 1.52
C VAL A 49 -23.27 0.53 2.46
N LEU A 50 -24.19 0.27 3.41
CA LEU A 50 -24.04 -0.81 4.39
C LEU A 50 -24.10 -2.19 3.73
N VAL A 51 -25.05 -2.39 2.82
CA VAL A 51 -25.17 -3.64 2.02
C VAL A 51 -23.88 -3.90 1.24
N CYS A 52 -23.38 -2.90 0.52
CA CYS A 52 -22.12 -3.01 -0.23
C CYS A 52 -20.92 -3.34 0.67
N ALA A 53 -20.85 -2.73 1.86
CA ALA A 53 -19.76 -3.00 2.80
C ALA A 53 -19.78 -4.45 3.34
N ILE A 54 -20.97 -4.99 3.62
CA ILE A 54 -21.18 -6.38 4.03
C ILE A 54 -20.76 -7.32 2.90
N GLU A 55 -21.24 -7.09 1.68
CA GLU A 55 -20.94 -7.91 0.50
C GLU A 55 -19.43 -7.93 0.20
N LYS A 56 -18.77 -6.77 0.26
CA LYS A 56 -17.32 -6.64 0.09
C LYS A 56 -16.52 -7.10 1.31
N ARG A 57 -17.18 -7.44 2.42
CA ARG A 57 -16.58 -7.83 3.71
C ARG A 57 -15.56 -6.81 4.24
N ILE A 58 -15.87 -5.52 4.11
CA ILE A 58 -15.04 -4.42 4.62
C ILE A 58 -15.68 -3.76 5.84
N ALA A 59 -14.87 -3.25 6.78
CA ALA A 59 -15.42 -2.65 8.00
C ALA A 59 -15.95 -1.23 7.74
N TYR A 60 -15.12 -0.35 7.16
CA TYR A 60 -15.47 1.05 6.91
C TYR A 60 -15.08 1.48 5.50
N CYS A 61 -16.01 2.04 4.73
CA CYS A 61 -15.74 2.47 3.35
C CYS A 61 -14.60 3.49 3.27
N MET A 62 -14.55 4.45 4.19
CA MET A 62 -13.53 5.51 4.16
C MET A 62 -12.10 4.99 4.43
N ARG A 63 -11.96 3.90 5.19
CA ARG A 63 -10.66 3.32 5.56
C ARG A 63 -10.28 2.17 4.65
N ASP A 64 -11.24 1.28 4.39
CA ASP A 64 -11.01 -0.06 3.85
C ASP A 64 -11.44 -0.22 2.38
N CYS A 65 -12.28 0.68 1.84
CA CYS A 65 -12.72 0.60 0.44
C CYS A 65 -11.76 1.39 -0.47
N GLU A 66 -11.14 0.70 -1.40
CA GLU A 66 -10.26 1.31 -2.40
C GLU A 66 -11.00 2.21 -3.39
N SER A 67 -12.26 1.88 -3.71
CA SER A 67 -13.07 2.69 -4.60
C SER A 67 -13.57 3.99 -3.96
N PHE A 68 -13.35 4.19 -2.66
CA PHE A 68 -13.81 5.40 -1.97
C PHE A 68 -12.88 6.59 -2.28
N PRO A 69 -13.40 7.77 -2.68
CA PRO A 69 -14.81 8.13 -2.88
C PRO A 69 -15.47 7.51 -4.13
N CYS A 70 -16.62 6.84 -3.99
CA CYS A 70 -17.35 6.20 -5.10
C CYS A 70 -18.75 6.79 -5.33
N ASP A 71 -19.41 6.34 -6.41
CA ASP A 71 -20.74 6.83 -6.81
C ASP A 71 -21.79 6.69 -5.71
N LYS A 72 -21.72 5.65 -4.87
CA LYS A 72 -22.66 5.49 -3.74
C LYS A 72 -22.65 6.68 -2.77
N PHE A 73 -21.54 7.43 -2.69
CA PHE A 73 -21.41 8.66 -1.91
C PHE A 73 -21.60 9.94 -2.73
N ARG A 74 -21.38 9.89 -4.06
CA ARG A 74 -21.56 11.06 -4.95
C ARG A 74 -23.02 11.26 -5.38
N THR A 75 -23.72 10.18 -5.72
CA THR A 75 -25.10 10.20 -6.23
C THR A 75 -26.12 9.85 -5.14
N GLY A 76 -25.69 9.21 -4.06
CA GLY A 76 -26.52 8.88 -2.92
C GLY A 76 -26.76 10.07 -1.98
N PRO A 77 -27.86 10.09 -1.22
CA PRO A 77 -28.23 11.25 -0.38
C PRO A 77 -27.45 11.37 0.96
N TYR A 78 -26.37 10.63 1.17
CA TYR A 78 -25.75 10.45 2.51
C TYR A 78 -24.22 10.32 2.44
N PRO A 79 -23.45 10.75 3.45
CA PRO A 79 -23.62 11.91 4.33
C PRO A 79 -22.56 13.02 4.12
N PHE A 80 -21.63 12.83 3.18
CA PHE A 80 -20.48 13.72 2.99
C PHE A 80 -20.72 14.71 1.85
N SER A 81 -20.28 15.95 2.04
CA SER A 81 -20.37 16.97 0.99
C SER A 81 -19.43 16.66 -0.17
N GLU A 82 -19.75 17.17 -1.36
CA GLU A 82 -18.86 17.10 -2.53
C GLU A 82 -17.46 17.66 -2.21
N GLY A 83 -17.38 18.74 -1.44
CA GLY A 83 -16.11 19.31 -0.98
C GLY A 83 -15.26 18.34 -0.15
N PHE A 84 -15.89 17.55 0.73
CA PHE A 84 -15.18 16.51 1.49
C PHE A 84 -14.69 15.38 0.58
N LEU A 85 -15.54 14.91 -0.34
CA LEU A 85 -15.18 13.83 -1.28
C LEU A 85 -14.05 14.27 -2.21
N SER A 86 -14.11 15.47 -2.77
CA SER A 86 -13.05 16.06 -3.61
C SER A 86 -11.73 16.25 -2.84
N MET A 87 -11.80 16.62 -1.56
CA MET A 87 -10.62 16.68 -0.69
C MET A 87 -9.99 15.29 -0.51
N GLN A 88 -10.79 14.26 -0.25
CA GLN A 88 -10.30 12.89 -0.10
C GLN A 88 -9.65 12.38 -1.38
N GLU A 89 -10.28 12.61 -2.53
CA GLU A 89 -9.74 12.23 -3.84
C GLU A 89 -8.38 12.88 -4.09
N ARG A 90 -8.27 14.20 -3.85
CA ARG A 90 -7.01 14.94 -3.99
C ARG A 90 -5.91 14.39 -3.08
N ARG A 91 -6.18 14.22 -1.78
CA ARG A 91 -5.17 13.75 -0.81
C ARG A 91 -4.73 12.31 -1.04
N ARG A 92 -5.66 11.45 -1.48
CA ARG A 92 -5.35 10.06 -1.86
C ARG A 92 -4.48 10.00 -3.10
N ARG A 93 -4.64 10.92 -4.05
CA ARG A 93 -3.77 11.06 -5.23
C ARG A 93 -2.40 11.66 -4.91
N GLU A 94 -2.33 12.61 -3.98
CA GLU A 94 -1.06 13.24 -3.57
C GLU A 94 -0.07 12.24 -2.94
N GLY A 95 -0.58 11.11 -2.41
CA GLY A 95 0.21 10.05 -1.79
C GLY A 95 0.93 10.51 -0.51
N SER A 96 1.38 9.55 0.30
CA SER A 96 2.31 9.84 1.41
C SER A 96 3.73 10.05 0.85
N ASN A 97 3.91 11.09 0.04
CA ASN A 97 5.21 11.49 -0.50
C ASN A 97 5.97 12.35 0.51
N ARG A 98 5.94 12.01 1.80
CA ARG A 98 6.60 12.79 2.85
C ARG A 98 7.83 12.07 3.37
N SER A 99 8.91 12.81 3.54
CA SER A 99 10.12 12.39 4.22
C SER A 99 9.86 12.16 5.71
N PRO A 100 10.79 11.55 6.46
CA PRO A 100 10.73 11.46 7.93
C PRO A 100 10.49 12.83 8.60
N SER A 101 11.01 13.91 7.99
CA SER A 101 10.85 15.29 8.46
C SER A 101 9.50 15.93 8.06
N GLY A 102 8.68 15.24 7.28
CA GLY A 102 7.38 15.73 6.79
C GLY A 102 7.44 16.49 5.46
N ASP A 103 8.62 16.69 4.88
CA ASP A 103 8.82 17.40 3.61
C ASP A 103 8.41 16.54 2.42
N LEU A 104 7.96 17.17 1.33
CA LEU A 104 7.70 16.45 0.09
C LEU A 104 8.97 15.82 -0.46
N VAL A 105 8.90 14.51 -0.78
CA VAL A 105 9.94 13.78 -1.49
C VAL A 105 10.08 14.40 -2.88
N LYS A 106 11.30 14.80 -3.22
CA LYS A 106 11.66 15.35 -4.53
C LYS A 106 12.84 14.57 -5.08
N VAL A 107 12.75 14.21 -6.35
CA VAL A 107 13.85 13.57 -7.06
C VAL A 107 14.81 14.66 -7.53
N SER A 108 16.03 14.68 -6.97
CA SER A 108 17.06 15.61 -7.42
C SER A 108 17.43 15.34 -8.89
N PRO A 109 17.53 16.37 -9.75
CA PRO A 109 17.98 16.21 -11.13
C PRO A 109 19.36 15.53 -11.25
N ARG A 110 20.20 15.66 -10.22
CA ARG A 110 21.53 15.02 -10.16
C ARG A 110 21.46 13.50 -10.24
N TYR A 111 20.46 12.86 -9.63
CA TYR A 111 20.35 11.40 -9.68
C TYR A 111 20.12 10.90 -11.11
N TRP A 112 19.35 11.64 -11.91
CA TRP A 112 19.17 11.34 -13.33
C TRP A 112 20.44 11.57 -14.15
N GLU A 113 21.17 12.64 -13.85
CA GLU A 113 22.47 12.93 -14.50
C GLU A 113 23.53 11.87 -14.15
N ASP A 114 23.55 11.39 -12.91
CA ASP A 114 24.42 10.30 -12.46
C ASP A 114 24.06 9.00 -13.18
N LEU A 115 22.76 8.70 -13.31
CA LEU A 115 22.29 7.50 -13.99
C LEU A 115 22.64 7.53 -15.48
N ALA A 116 22.43 8.67 -16.14
CA ALA A 116 22.75 8.85 -17.56
C ALA A 116 24.26 8.76 -17.88
N ARG A 117 25.13 8.96 -16.89
CA ARG A 117 26.59 8.85 -17.04
C ARG A 117 27.13 7.44 -16.89
N LYS A 118 26.36 6.51 -16.30
CA LYS A 118 26.79 5.11 -16.11
C LYS A 118 26.65 4.33 -17.42
N ASP A 119 27.52 3.34 -17.62
CA ASP A 119 27.40 2.39 -18.72
C ASP A 119 26.13 1.54 -18.54
N PRO A 120 25.18 1.56 -19.49
CA PRO A 120 23.96 0.78 -19.40
C PRO A 120 24.19 -0.72 -19.24
N LYS A 121 25.30 -1.27 -19.78
CA LYS A 121 25.64 -2.70 -19.63
C LYS A 121 26.01 -3.05 -18.19
N ILE A 122 26.74 -2.16 -17.52
CA ILE A 122 27.09 -2.31 -16.11
C ILE A 122 25.82 -2.24 -15.27
N ILE A 123 24.94 -1.26 -15.51
CA ILE A 123 23.65 -1.16 -14.80
C ILE A 123 22.83 -2.45 -14.97
N CYS A 124 22.72 -2.97 -16.20
CA CYS A 124 21.97 -4.20 -16.47
C CYS A 124 22.51 -5.40 -15.68
N SER A 125 23.83 -5.59 -15.70
CA SER A 125 24.48 -6.68 -14.96
C SER A 125 24.37 -6.51 -13.44
N ASP A 126 24.56 -5.30 -12.93
CA ASP A 126 24.62 -5.04 -11.49
C ASP A 126 23.22 -5.03 -10.84
N ALA A 127 22.19 -4.61 -11.59
CA ALA A 127 20.82 -4.47 -11.07
C ALA A 127 19.87 -5.61 -11.47
N ASP A 128 20.34 -6.62 -12.21
CA ASP A 128 19.51 -7.67 -12.82
C ASP A 128 18.34 -7.09 -13.62
N VAL A 129 18.67 -6.14 -14.51
CA VAL A 129 17.72 -5.44 -15.40
C VAL A 129 18.15 -5.58 -16.86
N THR A 130 17.28 -5.21 -17.80
CA THR A 130 17.55 -5.35 -19.24
C THR A 130 17.36 -4.04 -19.98
N LEU A 131 18.00 -3.88 -21.13
CA LEU A 131 17.71 -2.75 -22.03
C LEU A 131 16.40 -2.98 -22.77
N HIS A 132 15.60 -1.93 -22.89
CA HIS A 132 14.43 -1.93 -23.76
C HIS A 132 14.87 -1.90 -25.24
N PRO A 133 14.17 -2.59 -26.17
CA PRO A 133 14.60 -2.67 -27.57
C PRO A 133 14.72 -1.32 -28.28
N GLN A 134 13.88 -0.34 -27.92
CA GLN A 134 13.92 1.00 -28.52
C GLN A 134 14.87 1.95 -27.77
N SER A 135 14.67 2.12 -26.47
CA SER A 135 15.45 3.01 -25.60
C SER A 135 15.01 2.82 -24.15
N GLY A 136 15.93 3.03 -23.20
CA GLY A 136 15.68 2.96 -21.76
C GLY A 136 16.01 1.60 -21.13
N ILE A 137 15.79 1.52 -19.82
CA ILE A 137 16.05 0.32 -19.01
C ILE A 137 14.71 -0.27 -18.58
N LEU A 138 14.48 -1.56 -18.87
CA LEU A 138 13.38 -2.35 -18.33
C LEU A 138 13.79 -2.95 -17.00
N MET A 139 13.06 -2.59 -15.95
CA MET A 139 13.31 -3.00 -14.57
C MET A 139 12.07 -3.68 -13.98
N PRO A 140 12.18 -4.92 -13.48
CA PRO A 140 11.14 -5.53 -12.67
C PRO A 140 10.92 -4.71 -11.39
N PHE A 141 9.65 -4.45 -11.05
CA PHE A 141 9.26 -3.82 -9.81
C PHE A 141 8.01 -4.51 -9.29
N LEU A 142 8.11 -5.24 -8.17
CA LEU A 142 7.02 -6.10 -7.69
C LEU A 142 6.53 -7.07 -8.79
N ASN A 143 5.25 -7.03 -9.15
CA ASN A 143 4.65 -7.78 -10.25
C ASN A 143 4.49 -6.96 -11.55
N GLU A 144 5.11 -5.78 -11.63
CA GLU A 144 5.06 -4.89 -12.79
C GLU A 144 6.44 -4.73 -13.46
N TRP A 145 6.43 -4.18 -14.67
CA TRP A 145 7.63 -3.75 -15.38
C TRP A 145 7.65 -2.24 -15.50
N PHE A 146 8.78 -1.65 -15.11
CA PHE A 146 9.03 -0.23 -15.31
C PHE A 146 10.02 0.02 -16.44
N LEU A 147 9.76 1.05 -17.23
CA LEU A 147 10.68 1.61 -18.20
C LEU A 147 11.29 2.89 -17.63
N VAL A 148 12.60 2.87 -17.44
CA VAL A 148 13.38 4.00 -16.94
C VAL A 148 14.01 4.72 -18.13
N ASP A 149 13.58 5.96 -18.35
CA ASP A 149 14.18 6.87 -19.33
C ASP A 149 15.05 7.91 -18.60
N ALA A 150 16.35 7.64 -18.54
CA ALA A 150 17.31 8.52 -17.89
C ALA A 150 17.48 9.86 -18.62
N ALA A 151 17.34 9.86 -19.96
CA ALA A 151 17.49 11.07 -20.77
C ALA A 151 16.25 11.99 -20.63
N GLY A 152 15.06 11.41 -20.70
CA GLY A 152 13.78 12.10 -20.46
C GLY A 152 13.44 12.33 -18.99
N LYS A 153 14.33 11.92 -18.07
CA LYS A 153 14.18 12.04 -16.61
C LYS A 153 12.82 11.56 -16.10
N SER A 154 12.37 10.42 -16.64
CA SER A 154 11.00 9.93 -16.45
C SER A 154 10.97 8.42 -16.23
N LEU A 155 10.00 7.98 -15.44
CA LEU A 155 9.71 6.59 -15.17
C LEU A 155 8.32 6.26 -15.69
N TYR A 156 8.18 5.10 -16.32
CA TYR A 156 6.91 4.63 -16.87
C TYR A 156 6.60 3.23 -16.37
N ARG A 157 5.31 2.89 -16.23
CA ARG A 157 4.83 1.52 -16.04
C ARG A 157 4.11 1.02 -17.27
N GLU A 158 4.22 -0.27 -17.52
CA GLU A 158 3.44 -0.92 -18.56
C GLU A 158 1.97 -1.04 -18.13
N CYS A 159 1.05 -0.68 -19.01
CA CYS A 159 -0.38 -0.91 -18.83
C CYS A 159 -1.00 -1.30 -20.19
N ARG A 160 -1.37 -2.58 -20.34
CA ARG A 160 -2.03 -3.12 -21.54
C ARG A 160 -1.31 -2.75 -22.86
N GLY A 161 0.01 -2.91 -22.88
CA GLY A 161 0.85 -2.60 -24.06
C GLY A 161 1.13 -1.11 -24.30
N SER A 162 0.76 -0.24 -23.36
CA SER A 162 1.12 1.19 -23.37
C SER A 162 1.96 1.57 -22.15
N TRP A 163 2.82 2.58 -22.29
CA TRP A 163 3.65 3.10 -21.20
C TRP A 163 3.01 4.34 -20.57
N ILE A 164 2.66 4.27 -19.28
CA ILE A 164 2.06 5.37 -18.53
C ILE A 164 3.11 5.94 -17.57
N ARG A 165 3.29 7.26 -17.59
CA ARG A 165 4.25 7.95 -16.70
C ARG A 165 3.85 7.76 -15.23
N ILE A 166 4.85 7.50 -14.38
CA ILE A 166 4.70 7.44 -12.93
C ILE A 166 5.00 8.81 -12.34
N GLU A 167 4.02 9.38 -11.64
CA GLU A 167 4.13 10.68 -10.96
C GLU A 167 4.56 10.55 -9.48
N ASP A 168 4.48 9.34 -8.93
CA ASP A 168 4.83 9.04 -7.54
C ASP A 168 6.34 9.21 -7.30
N GLN A 169 6.70 10.32 -6.65
CA GLN A 169 8.09 10.73 -6.49
C GLN A 169 8.91 9.74 -5.64
N LEU A 170 8.28 9.02 -4.70
CA LEU A 170 8.98 8.02 -3.92
C LEU A 170 9.32 6.78 -4.75
N ILE A 171 8.39 6.32 -5.59
CA ILE A 171 8.67 5.23 -6.55
C ILE A 171 9.78 5.63 -7.51
N VAL A 172 9.71 6.85 -8.07
CA VAL A 172 10.74 7.37 -8.98
C VAL A 172 12.10 7.46 -8.28
N LEU A 173 12.15 8.04 -7.08
CA LEU A 173 13.38 8.17 -6.31
C LEU A 173 14.02 6.80 -6.03
N LEU A 174 13.26 5.87 -5.46
CA LEU A 174 13.79 4.55 -5.09
C LEU A 174 14.23 3.74 -6.32
N SER A 175 13.54 3.88 -7.45
CA SER A 175 13.91 3.26 -8.71
C SER A 175 15.29 3.73 -9.20
N ILE A 176 15.54 5.04 -9.15
CA ILE A 176 16.83 5.60 -9.59
C ILE A 176 17.92 5.24 -8.58
N LEU A 177 17.64 5.35 -7.27
CA LEU A 177 18.60 4.96 -6.23
C LEU A 177 18.98 3.48 -6.35
N TYR A 178 18.05 2.61 -6.74
CA TYR A 178 18.33 1.19 -6.95
C TYR A 178 19.31 1.01 -8.11
N LEU A 179 19.04 1.60 -9.28
CA LEU A 179 19.94 1.50 -10.43
C LEU A 179 21.33 2.14 -10.18
N LEU A 180 21.39 3.18 -9.33
CA LEU A 180 22.64 3.80 -8.93
C LEU A 180 23.42 2.99 -7.90
N GLY A 181 22.73 2.33 -6.96
CA GLY A 181 23.33 1.61 -5.83
C GLY A 181 23.54 0.11 -6.06
N ALA A 182 22.83 -0.49 -7.02
CA ALA A 182 22.98 -1.89 -7.38
C ALA A 182 24.42 -2.21 -7.79
N ASN A 183 24.87 -3.42 -7.45
CA ASN A 183 26.25 -3.88 -7.64
C ASN A 183 26.25 -5.42 -7.83
N PRO A 184 27.41 -6.03 -8.15
CA PRO A 184 27.49 -7.46 -8.46
C PRO A 184 27.07 -8.42 -7.33
N ARG A 185 26.96 -7.98 -6.08
CA ARG A 185 26.52 -8.85 -4.98
C ARG A 185 25.09 -9.31 -5.24
N GLY A 186 24.88 -10.63 -5.13
CA GLY A 186 23.53 -11.22 -5.19
C GLY A 186 22.84 -11.21 -3.83
N LEU A 187 21.63 -11.78 -3.81
CA LEU A 187 20.88 -12.02 -2.59
C LEU A 187 21.65 -12.97 -1.66
N SER A 188 21.64 -12.65 -0.36
CA SER A 188 22.19 -13.54 0.67
C SER A 188 21.21 -14.66 1.03
N ASN A 189 19.94 -14.54 0.64
CA ASN A 189 18.83 -15.42 0.99
C ASN A 189 18.70 -15.62 2.51
N ARG A 190 18.96 -14.56 3.27
CA ARG A 190 18.94 -14.57 4.73
C ARG A 190 18.08 -13.41 5.24
N PRO A 191 16.83 -13.68 5.68
CA PRO A 191 15.99 -12.67 6.31
C PRO A 191 16.61 -12.17 7.62
N VAL A 192 16.71 -10.85 7.76
CA VAL A 192 17.19 -10.17 8.95
C VAL A 192 16.25 -9.03 9.35
N SER A 193 16.08 -8.81 10.65
CA SER A 193 15.32 -7.67 11.16
C SER A 193 16.10 -6.36 11.02
N VAL A 194 15.41 -5.22 11.11
CA VAL A 194 16.03 -3.88 11.11
C VAL A 194 17.14 -3.74 12.17
N LYS A 195 17.00 -4.41 13.32
CA LYS A 195 17.98 -4.38 14.43
C LYS A 195 19.29 -5.10 14.09
N GLN A 196 19.29 -5.97 13.09
CA GLN A 196 20.45 -6.74 12.66
C GLN A 196 21.19 -6.10 11.48
N LEU A 197 20.66 -5.02 10.91
CA LEU A 197 21.34 -4.22 9.89
C LEU A 197 22.48 -3.41 10.52
N LYS A 198 23.57 -3.20 9.78
CA LYS A 198 24.69 -2.34 10.21
C LYS A 198 24.23 -0.90 10.41
N CYS A 199 23.30 -0.43 9.58
CA CYS A 199 22.65 0.88 9.69
C CYS A 199 21.47 0.94 10.66
N SER A 200 21.28 -0.05 11.55
CA SER A 200 20.16 -0.12 12.52
C SER A 200 19.97 1.15 13.38
N HIS A 201 21.04 1.88 13.64
CA HIS A 201 21.00 3.14 14.39
C HIS A 201 20.22 4.25 13.69
N PHE A 202 20.07 4.19 12.37
CA PHE A 202 19.26 5.12 11.59
C PHE A 202 17.78 5.00 11.92
N PHE A 203 17.28 3.79 12.21
CA PHE A 203 15.84 3.51 12.35
C PHE A 203 15.32 3.80 13.77
N ARG A 204 15.53 5.02 14.25
CA ARG A 204 15.11 5.48 15.59
C ARG A 204 14.49 6.87 15.49
N GLY A 205 13.63 7.21 16.44
CA GLY A 205 12.97 8.52 16.51
C GLY A 205 12.19 8.80 15.22
N PRO A 206 12.41 9.93 14.51
CA PRO A 206 11.66 10.26 13.29
C PRO A 206 11.84 9.25 12.15
N HIS A 207 12.89 8.42 12.21
CA HIS A 207 13.20 7.38 11.22
C HIS A 207 12.79 5.97 11.69
N GLU A 208 12.06 5.85 12.80
CA GLU A 208 11.48 4.57 13.20
C GLU A 208 10.53 4.05 12.11
N LEU A 209 10.49 2.73 11.93
CA LEU A 209 9.60 2.09 10.96
C LEU A 209 8.18 2.09 11.53
N ASN A 210 7.29 2.89 10.94
CA ASN A 210 5.89 2.96 11.38
C ASN A 210 5.05 1.89 10.67
N LEU A 211 4.80 0.78 11.36
CA LEU A 211 3.99 -0.34 10.85
C LEU A 211 2.56 -0.35 11.42
N ASN A 212 2.25 0.51 12.39
CA ASN A 212 0.94 0.62 13.01
C ASN A 212 -0.22 0.78 12.01
N PRO A 213 -0.10 1.52 10.89
CA PRO A 213 -1.16 1.58 9.89
C PRO A 213 -1.52 0.21 9.31
N LEU A 214 -0.54 -0.69 9.13
CA LEU A 214 -0.79 -2.05 8.66
C LEU A 214 -1.46 -2.89 9.75
N GLU A 215 -0.99 -2.79 11.00
CA GLU A 215 -1.60 -3.47 12.16
C GLU A 215 -3.07 -3.05 12.33
N MET A 216 -3.35 -1.74 12.30
CA MET A 216 -4.71 -1.21 12.40
C MET A 216 -5.61 -1.62 11.23
N ARG A 217 -5.05 -1.80 10.03
CA ARG A 217 -5.81 -2.18 8.83
C ARG A 217 -6.07 -3.68 8.77
N PHE A 218 -5.09 -4.49 9.13
CA PHE A 218 -5.08 -5.92 8.86
C PHE A 218 -5.14 -6.81 10.10
N GLY A 219 -5.06 -6.24 11.30
CA GLY A 219 -4.95 -7.01 12.55
C GLY A 219 -6.10 -7.98 12.83
N GLU A 220 -7.28 -7.71 12.28
CA GLU A 220 -8.46 -8.60 12.31
C GLU A 220 -8.90 -8.99 10.88
N ASP A 221 -8.05 -8.83 9.87
CA ASP A 221 -8.34 -9.07 8.45
C ASP A 221 -7.15 -9.77 7.78
N LEU A 222 -6.80 -10.96 8.28
CA LEU A 222 -5.71 -11.78 7.75
C LEU A 222 -5.87 -12.03 6.24
N GLU A 223 -7.10 -12.28 5.77
CA GLU A 223 -7.39 -12.48 4.36
C GLU A 223 -7.22 -11.19 3.53
N GLY A 224 -7.50 -10.02 4.11
CA GLY A 224 -7.18 -8.73 3.50
C GLY A 224 -5.68 -8.53 3.34
N PHE A 225 -4.88 -8.92 4.33
CA PHE A 225 -3.42 -8.87 4.26
C PHE A 225 -2.88 -9.76 3.14
N LYS A 226 -3.35 -11.00 3.07
CA LYS A 226 -2.98 -11.96 2.01
C LYS A 226 -3.29 -11.39 0.63
N ARG A 227 -4.52 -10.93 0.40
CA ARG A 227 -4.93 -10.31 -0.88
C ARG A 227 -4.07 -9.10 -1.24
N ALA A 228 -3.74 -8.24 -0.28
CA ALA A 228 -2.90 -7.07 -0.51
C ALA A 228 -1.49 -7.47 -0.92
N ALA A 229 -0.86 -8.41 -0.19
CA ALA A 229 0.48 -8.88 -0.51
C ALA A 229 0.54 -9.62 -1.86
N GLU A 230 -0.44 -10.48 -2.15
CA GLU A 230 -0.54 -11.22 -3.41
C GLU A 230 -0.81 -10.29 -4.60
N GLY A 231 -1.63 -9.25 -4.41
CA GLY A 231 -1.86 -8.20 -5.40
C GLY A 231 -0.60 -7.45 -5.82
N LEU A 232 0.43 -7.45 -4.96
CA LEU A 232 1.77 -6.92 -5.23
C LEU A 232 2.78 -8.00 -5.70
N GLY A 233 2.31 -9.19 -6.07
CA GLY A 233 3.17 -10.31 -6.49
C GLY A 233 3.90 -11.00 -5.34
N GLY A 234 3.42 -10.85 -4.11
CA GLY A 234 4.01 -11.48 -2.94
C GLY A 234 4.01 -13.00 -3.03
N THR A 235 5.11 -13.62 -2.59
CA THR A 235 5.20 -15.08 -2.43
C THR A 235 5.01 -15.45 -0.96
N PRO A 236 4.05 -16.34 -0.62
CA PRO A 236 3.76 -16.69 0.78
C PRO A 236 4.92 -17.44 1.46
N LEU A 237 5.04 -17.29 2.78
CA LEU A 237 6.07 -17.90 3.61
C LEU A 237 5.51 -18.42 4.95
N PRO A 238 6.02 -19.54 5.48
CA PRO A 238 5.55 -20.11 6.75
C PRO A 238 6.32 -19.50 7.95
N MET A 239 6.19 -18.20 8.18
CA MET A 239 6.95 -17.48 9.22
C MET A 239 6.10 -16.72 10.27
N ALA A 240 4.81 -16.56 10.00
CA ALA A 240 3.80 -15.92 10.86
C ALA A 240 2.41 -16.43 10.43
N ASP A 241 1.33 -15.92 11.02
CA ASP A 241 -0.04 -16.28 10.61
C ASP A 241 -0.29 -15.94 9.12
N ALA A 242 0.28 -14.82 8.67
CA ALA A 242 0.53 -14.57 7.26
C ALA A 242 1.89 -13.88 7.06
N ALA A 243 2.68 -14.37 6.10
CA ALA A 243 3.93 -13.74 5.73
C ALA A 243 4.16 -13.84 4.23
N TYR A 244 4.71 -12.78 3.63
CA TYR A 244 5.00 -12.72 2.20
C TYR A 244 6.37 -12.10 1.92
N MET A 245 7.07 -12.64 0.93
CA MET A 245 8.21 -12.01 0.29
C MET A 245 7.75 -11.20 -0.91
N LEU A 246 8.03 -9.91 -0.89
CA LEU A 246 7.78 -8.95 -1.97
C LEU A 246 9.11 -8.61 -2.64
N LYS A 247 9.26 -8.96 -3.92
CA LYS A 247 10.44 -8.59 -4.72
C LYS A 247 10.28 -7.16 -5.23
N VAL A 248 10.52 -6.17 -4.36
CA VAL A 248 10.34 -4.75 -4.71
C VAL A 248 11.26 -4.35 -5.86
N PHE A 249 12.53 -4.77 -5.76
CA PHE A 249 13.50 -4.76 -6.86
C PHE A 249 14.16 -6.14 -6.96
N PRO A 250 14.79 -6.52 -8.09
CA PRO A 250 15.38 -7.85 -8.28
C PRO A 250 16.30 -8.30 -7.14
N LYS A 251 17.15 -7.39 -6.64
CA LYS A 251 18.12 -7.68 -5.56
C LYS A 251 17.71 -7.11 -4.18
N VAL A 252 16.49 -6.60 -4.05
CA VAL A 252 15.99 -6.01 -2.79
C VAL A 252 14.57 -6.51 -2.47
N PRO A 253 14.44 -7.76 -1.98
CA PRO A 253 13.18 -8.26 -1.46
C PRO A 253 12.92 -7.73 -0.05
N LEU A 254 11.64 -7.54 0.27
CA LEU A 254 11.14 -7.28 1.61
C LEU A 254 10.24 -8.43 2.06
N TYR A 255 10.29 -8.75 3.35
CA TYR A 255 9.44 -9.75 3.96
C TYR A 255 8.49 -9.05 4.92
N VAL A 256 7.19 -9.16 4.70
CA VAL A 256 6.17 -8.57 5.58
C VAL A 256 5.44 -9.70 6.29
N LEU A 257 5.44 -9.65 7.62
CA LEU A 257 4.88 -10.67 8.51
C LEU A 257 3.76 -10.03 9.32
N LEU A 258 2.64 -10.72 9.45
CA LEU A 258 1.51 -10.35 10.30
C LEU A 258 1.22 -11.50 11.26
N TRP A 259 1.16 -11.17 12.55
CA TRP A 259 0.50 -11.97 13.57
C TRP A 259 -0.88 -11.38 13.81
N GLU A 260 -1.92 -12.21 13.67
CA GLU A 260 -3.31 -11.80 13.84
C GLU A 260 -3.57 -11.45 15.32
N GLN A 261 -4.47 -10.50 15.55
CA GLN A 261 -4.94 -10.19 16.89
C GLN A 261 -5.71 -11.39 17.46
N ASP A 262 -5.46 -11.71 18.72
CA ASP A 262 -6.25 -12.68 19.48
C ASP A 262 -6.76 -12.08 20.80
N GLU A 263 -7.29 -12.92 21.70
CA GLU A 263 -7.82 -12.46 22.99
C GLU A 263 -6.72 -11.98 23.96
N GLU A 264 -5.48 -12.44 23.78
CA GLU A 264 -4.34 -12.19 24.67
C GLU A 264 -3.36 -11.15 24.11
N PHE A 265 -3.26 -11.02 22.78
CA PHE A 265 -2.24 -10.23 22.09
C PHE A 265 -2.82 -9.33 21.00
N GLU A 266 -2.32 -8.08 20.96
CA GLU A 266 -2.58 -7.16 19.85
C GLU A 266 -1.93 -7.65 18.56
N ALA A 267 -2.54 -7.32 17.41
CA ALA A 267 -1.96 -7.64 16.12
C ALA A 267 -0.59 -6.98 15.95
N ARG A 268 0.33 -7.70 15.31
CA ARG A 268 1.70 -7.20 15.11
C ARG A 268 2.14 -7.39 13.69
N VAL A 269 2.72 -6.35 13.11
CA VAL A 269 3.38 -6.41 11.81
C VAL A 269 4.89 -6.29 12.01
N SER A 270 5.65 -7.06 11.25
CA SER A 270 7.11 -6.91 11.20
C SER A 270 7.61 -6.97 9.78
N VAL A 271 8.65 -6.19 9.49
CA VAL A 271 9.35 -6.22 8.21
C VAL A 271 10.75 -6.76 8.41
N LEU A 272 11.11 -7.76 7.61
CA LEU A 272 12.47 -8.26 7.47
C LEU A 272 13.02 -7.91 6.09
N PHE A 273 14.34 -7.99 5.97
CA PHE A 273 15.10 -7.65 4.78
C PHE A 273 15.98 -8.83 4.40
N ASP A 274 16.31 -9.01 3.12
CA ASP A 274 17.49 -9.81 2.82
C ASP A 274 18.74 -9.08 3.33
N GLN A 275 19.68 -9.81 3.92
CA GLN A 275 20.92 -9.24 4.44
C GLN A 275 21.70 -8.45 3.38
N SER A 276 21.54 -8.75 2.08
CA SER A 276 22.20 -8.01 0.99
C SER A 276 21.67 -6.59 0.80
N VAL A 277 20.56 -6.19 1.43
CA VAL A 277 19.92 -4.88 1.19
C VAL A 277 20.88 -3.70 1.36
N GLU A 278 21.78 -3.74 2.35
CA GLU A 278 22.76 -2.68 2.62
C GLU A 278 23.88 -2.60 1.57
N ALA A 279 23.98 -3.59 0.68
CA ALA A 279 24.83 -3.50 -0.49
C ALA A 279 24.20 -2.61 -1.58
N HIS A 280 22.87 -2.57 -1.67
CA HIS A 280 22.16 -1.92 -2.77
C HIS A 280 21.51 -0.60 -2.36
N PHE A 281 21.17 -0.44 -1.08
CA PHE A 281 20.52 0.76 -0.54
C PHE A 281 21.19 1.30 0.70
N ALA A 282 21.23 2.63 0.79
CA ALA A 282 21.49 3.36 2.02
C ALA A 282 20.26 3.32 2.96
N ALA A 283 20.47 3.65 4.23
CA ALA A 283 19.46 3.49 5.29
C ALA A 283 18.17 4.29 5.03
N ASP A 284 18.28 5.48 4.45
CA ASP A 284 17.16 6.34 4.07
C ASP A 284 16.33 5.73 2.92
N ALA A 285 16.98 5.12 1.92
CA ALA A 285 16.31 4.37 0.86
C ALA A 285 15.61 3.12 1.40
N ILE A 286 16.22 2.40 2.35
CA ILE A 286 15.58 1.26 3.03
C ILE A 286 14.33 1.73 3.80
N TRP A 287 14.41 2.83 4.54
CA TRP A 287 13.27 3.42 5.23
C TRP A 287 12.16 3.83 4.24
N GLY A 288 12.54 4.48 3.13
CA GLY A 288 11.61 4.84 2.06
C GLY A 288 10.94 3.62 1.44
N LEU A 289 11.67 2.52 1.27
CA LEU A 289 11.18 1.26 0.73
C LEU A 289 10.09 0.65 1.61
N VAL A 290 10.30 0.63 2.93
CA VAL A 290 9.30 0.12 3.89
C VAL A 290 8.03 0.97 3.82
N ASN A 291 8.15 2.29 3.82
CA ASN A 291 6.98 3.18 3.71
C ASN A 291 6.25 3.02 2.37
N LEU A 292 6.99 2.85 1.28
CA LEU A 292 6.41 2.58 -0.03
C LEU A 292 5.61 1.29 0.01
N VAL A 293 6.21 0.18 0.47
CA VAL A 293 5.52 -1.11 0.53
C VAL A 293 4.32 -1.06 1.48
N SER A 294 4.45 -0.46 2.66
CA SER A 294 3.33 -0.28 3.58
C SER A 294 2.18 0.49 2.91
N ARG A 295 2.48 1.59 2.22
CA ARG A 295 1.46 2.36 1.49
C ARG A 295 0.85 1.54 0.35
N LEU A 296 1.65 0.81 -0.41
CA LEU A 296 1.17 -0.03 -1.49
C LEU A 296 0.24 -1.12 -0.93
N MET A 297 0.58 -1.79 0.17
CA MET A 297 -0.32 -2.78 0.79
C MET A 297 -1.62 -2.16 1.31
N LEU A 298 -1.59 -0.93 1.80
CA LEU A 298 -2.80 -0.22 2.25
C LEU A 298 -3.69 0.25 1.09
N THR A 299 -3.17 0.29 -0.14
CA THR A 299 -3.84 0.86 -1.32
C THR A 299 -3.96 -0.11 -2.50
N SER A 300 -3.36 -1.29 -2.39
CA SER A 300 -3.29 -2.30 -3.44
C SER A 300 -4.68 -2.81 -3.74
N VAL A 301 -5.16 -2.51 -4.94
CA VAL A 301 -6.38 -3.08 -5.48
C VAL A 301 -6.08 -4.53 -5.86
N PRO A 302 -6.88 -5.53 -5.45
CA PRO A 302 -6.77 -6.85 -6.03
C PRO A 302 -6.89 -6.71 -7.55
N LEU A 303 -5.93 -7.26 -8.30
CA LEU A 303 -6.10 -7.44 -9.74
C LEU A 303 -7.33 -8.34 -9.92
N GLY A 304 -8.49 -7.72 -10.09
CA GLY A 304 -9.71 -8.40 -10.45
C GLY A 304 -9.44 -9.14 -11.75
N SER A 305 -9.45 -10.47 -11.67
CA SER A 305 -9.73 -11.35 -12.79
C SER A 305 -10.81 -10.71 -13.66
N GLY A 306 -10.51 -10.55 -14.94
CA GLY A 306 -11.38 -9.86 -15.88
C GLY A 306 -12.82 -10.35 -15.81
N THR A 307 -13.75 -9.40 -15.88
CA THR A 307 -15.10 -9.67 -16.36
C THR A 307 -15.32 -8.80 -17.57
N SER A 308 -15.10 -9.39 -18.74
CA SER A 308 -15.78 -9.02 -19.97
C SER A 308 -17.28 -9.18 -19.77
N HIS A 309 -18.00 -8.07 -19.82
CA HIS A 309 -19.39 -8.00 -20.27
C HIS A 309 -19.55 -6.77 -21.15
#